data_AF-A0A386PUX3-F1
#
_entry.id   AF-A0A386PUX3-F1
#
_cell.length_a   1.000
_cell.length_b   1.000
_cell.length_c   1.000
_cell.angle_alpha   90.00
_cell.angle_beta   90.00
_cell.angle_gamma   90.00
#
_symmetry.space_group_name_H-M   'P 1'
#
loop_
_entity.id
_entity.type
_entity.pdbx_description
1 polymer ?
#
loop_
_entity_poly.entity_id
_entity_poly.type
_entity_poly.pdbx_seq_one_letter_code
_entity_poly.pdbx_strand_id
1 'polypeptide(L)'
;MTAQSNKYRILETNVLLERFVTYNEVFTEYFKTMKIIERGEALRYETYSRLADNYISNIHRFMKLCISYLDKYHLQNSVMAEKLNNYFVDLIDALNCMDTDNNLINHLSLEEARSK
;
A
#
# COMPACT_ATOMS: atom_id res chain seq x y z
N MET A 1 -3.57 -33.22 8.60
CA MET A 1 -4.20 -31.92 8.93
C MET A 1 -5.66 -32.17 9.28
N THR A 2 -6.12 -31.76 10.46
CA THR A 2 -7.52 -31.97 10.90
C THR A 2 -8.44 -30.95 10.22
N ALA A 3 -9.69 -31.33 9.93
CA ALA A 3 -10.68 -30.47 9.24
C ALA A 3 -10.86 -29.10 9.91
N GLN A 4 -10.71 -29.04 11.24
CA GLN A 4 -10.78 -27.81 12.03
C GLN A 4 -9.63 -26.84 11.72
N SER A 5 -8.39 -27.32 11.56
CA SER A 5 -7.24 -26.48 11.16
C SER A 5 -7.44 -25.83 9.78
N ASN A 6 -8.12 -26.53 8.87
CA ASN A 6 -8.38 -26.04 7.53
C ASN A 6 -9.45 -24.92 7.51
N LYS A 7 -10.49 -25.04 8.35
CA LYS A 7 -11.52 -24.00 8.52
C LYS A 7 -10.95 -22.70 9.09
N TYR A 8 -10.06 -22.78 10.09
CA TYR A 8 -9.39 -21.60 10.65
C TYR A 8 -8.50 -20.91 9.62
N ARG A 9 -7.74 -21.68 8.82
CA ARG A 9 -6.93 -21.13 7.74
C ARG A 9 -7.77 -20.38 6.71
N ILE A 10 -8.91 -20.95 6.28
CA ILE A 10 -9.82 -20.28 5.33
C ILE A 10 -10.32 -18.95 5.89
N LEU A 11 -10.75 -18.92 7.16
CA LEU A 11 -11.24 -17.70 7.79
C LEU A 11 -10.14 -16.62 7.83
N GLU A 12 -8.92 -16.98 8.23
CA GLU A 12 -7.82 -16.02 8.29
C GLU A 12 -7.37 -15.54 6.91
N THR A 13 -7.45 -16.39 5.89
CA THR A 13 -7.24 -15.97 4.49
C THR A 13 -8.30 -14.96 4.07
N ASN A 14 -9.58 -15.19 4.40
CA ASN A 14 -10.64 -14.22 4.08
C ASN A 14 -10.40 -12.88 4.77
N VAL A 15 -10.01 -12.89 6.05
CA VAL A 15 -9.63 -11.67 6.77
C VAL A 15 -8.45 -10.97 6.10
N LEU A 16 -7.42 -11.70 5.65
CA LEU A 16 -6.31 -11.11 4.90
C LEU A 16 -6.78 -10.45 3.59
N LEU A 17 -7.65 -11.12 2.83
CA LEU A 17 -8.17 -10.60 1.57
C LEU A 17 -9.05 -9.36 1.78
N GLU A 18 -9.91 -9.35 2.79
CA GLU A 18 -10.69 -8.16 3.16
C GLU A 18 -9.77 -6.99 3.50
N ARG A 19 -8.73 -7.24 4.31
CA ARG A 19 -7.74 -6.22 4.65
C ARG A 19 -6.96 -5.75 3.43
N PHE A 20 -6.63 -6.64 2.51
CA PHE A 20 -5.97 -6.29 1.24
C PHE A 20 -6.83 -5.30 0.45
N VAL A 21 -8.12 -5.59 0.28
CA VAL A 21 -9.04 -4.68 -0.42
C VAL A 21 -9.13 -3.33 0.29
N THR A 22 -9.28 -3.31 1.62
CA THR A 22 -9.33 -2.07 2.39
C THR A 22 -8.06 -1.23 2.23
N TYR A 23 -6.87 -1.83 2.33
CA TYR A 23 -5.62 -1.09 2.16
C TYR A 23 -5.44 -0.60 0.72
N ASN A 24 -5.87 -1.38 -0.27
CA ASN A 24 -5.81 -0.94 -1.66
C ASN A 24 -6.70 0.28 -1.93
N GLU A 25 -7.89 0.33 -1.32
CA GLU A 25 -8.74 1.52 -1.34
C GLU A 25 -8.05 2.71 -0.66
N VAL A 26 -7.47 2.50 0.52
CA VAL A 26 -6.69 3.54 1.23
C VAL A 26 -5.59 4.09 0.32
N PHE A 27 -4.76 3.24 -0.30
CA PHE A 27 -3.70 3.67 -1.21
C PHE A 27 -4.25 4.40 -2.45
N THR A 28 -5.41 4.02 -2.95
CA THR A 28 -6.09 4.73 -4.05
C THR A 28 -6.54 6.13 -3.63
N GLU A 29 -7.07 6.28 -2.40
CA GLU A 29 -7.45 7.58 -1.86
C GLU A 29 -6.25 8.53 -1.73
N TYR A 30 -5.06 8.03 -1.41
CA TYR A 30 -3.85 8.87 -1.40
C TYR A 30 -3.58 9.57 -2.73
N PHE A 31 -3.73 8.86 -3.85
CA PHE A 31 -3.56 9.47 -5.18
C PHE A 31 -4.65 10.50 -5.49
N LYS A 32 -5.86 10.36 -4.93
CA LYS A 32 -6.91 11.37 -5.04
C LYS A 32 -6.54 12.60 -4.21
N THR A 33 -6.10 12.42 -2.97
CA THR A 33 -5.63 13.52 -2.11
C THR A 33 -4.46 14.27 -2.74
N MET A 34 -3.53 13.57 -3.38
CA MET A 34 -2.41 14.17 -4.10
C MET A 34 -2.88 15.18 -5.17
N LYS A 35 -3.95 14.86 -5.92
CA LYS A 35 -4.57 15.76 -6.91
C LYS A 35 -5.30 16.95 -6.27
N ILE A 36 -5.87 16.77 -5.07
CA ILE A 36 -6.54 17.84 -4.33
C ILE A 36 -5.50 18.85 -3.83
N ILE A 37 -4.36 18.38 -3.32
CA ILE A 37 -3.22 19.23 -2.93
C ILE A 37 -2.70 20.01 -4.15
N GLU A 38 -2.53 19.33 -5.28
CA GLU A 38 -2.05 19.92 -6.53
C GLU A 38 -2.91 21.08 -7.03
N ARG A 39 -4.24 20.96 -6.87
CA ARG A 39 -5.21 22.01 -7.24
C ARG A 39 -5.29 23.16 -6.24
N GLY A 40 -4.61 23.05 -5.10
CA GLY A 40 -4.75 24.00 -3.98
C GLY A 40 -6.11 23.91 -3.28
N GLU A 41 -6.84 22.80 -3.46
CA GLU A 41 -8.15 22.54 -2.86
C GLU A 41 -8.02 21.87 -1.48
N ALA A 42 -6.81 21.47 -1.09
CA ALA A 42 -6.55 20.81 0.19
C ALA A 42 -6.65 21.78 1.37
N LEU A 43 -6.93 21.22 2.55
CA LEU A 43 -6.89 21.99 3.79
C LEU A 43 -5.45 22.47 4.04
N ARG A 44 -5.28 23.62 4.70
CA ARG A 44 -3.96 24.27 4.94
C ARG A 44 -2.87 23.37 5.54
N TYR A 45 -3.23 22.24 6.14
CA TYR A 45 -2.33 21.31 6.81
C TYR A 45 -2.04 20.03 6.00
N GLU A 46 -2.69 19.83 4.86
CA GLU A 46 -2.41 18.71 3.96
C GLU A 46 -1.29 19.12 2.98
N THR A 47 -0.10 18.56 3.21
CA THR A 47 1.09 18.74 2.38
C THR A 47 1.55 17.40 1.81
N TYR A 48 2.34 17.42 0.73
CA TYR A 48 2.89 16.18 0.16
C TYR A 48 3.77 15.42 1.15
N SER A 49 4.54 16.12 2.00
CA SER A 49 5.32 15.50 3.08
C SER A 49 4.43 14.72 4.05
N ARG A 50 3.37 15.33 4.57
CA ARG A 50 2.45 14.65 5.49
C ARG A 50 1.69 13.51 4.80
N LEU A 51 1.35 13.68 3.52
CA LEU A 51 0.71 12.65 2.72
C LEU A 51 1.65 11.44 2.55
N ALA A 52 2.92 11.66 2.21
CA ALA A 52 3.93 10.62 2.06
C ALA A 52 4.19 9.87 3.39
N ASP A 53 4.33 10.59 4.50
CA ASP A 53 4.52 9.98 5.83
C ASP A 53 3.36 9.05 6.20
N ASN A 54 2.13 9.51 5.98
CA ASN A 54 0.94 8.71 6.26
C ASN A 54 0.86 7.49 5.33
N TYR A 55 1.23 7.64 4.05
CA TYR A 55 1.24 6.55 3.07
C TYR A 55 2.23 5.45 3.47
N ILE A 56 3.48 5.84 3.77
CA ILE A 56 4.53 4.92 4.26
C ILE A 56 4.10 4.22 5.54
N SER A 57 3.49 4.94 6.49
CA SER A 57 2.98 4.36 7.73
C SER A 57 1.92 3.27 7.47
N ASN A 58 1.04 3.47 6.49
CA ASN A 58 0.04 2.48 6.09
C ASN A 58 0.65 1.29 5.35
N ILE A 59 1.64 1.51 4.48
CA ILE A 59 2.42 0.43 3.86
C ILE A 59 3.04 -0.46 4.93
N HIS A 60 3.76 0.11 5.89
CA HIS A 60 4.41 -0.66 6.96
C HIS A 60 3.41 -1.46 7.79
N ARG A 61 2.26 -0.88 8.14
CA ARG A 61 1.19 -1.59 8.85
C ARG A 61 0.66 -2.78 8.05
N PHE A 62 0.47 -2.59 6.75
CA PHE A 62 -0.04 -3.64 5.89
C PHE A 62 1.00 -4.75 5.64
N MET A 63 2.26 -4.38 5.37
CA MET A 63 3.39 -5.30 5.26
C MET A 63 3.49 -6.20 6.50
N LYS A 64 3.40 -5.63 7.70
CA LYS A 64 3.45 -6.39 8.96
C LYS A 64 2.34 -7.45 9.04
N LEU A 65 1.13 -7.11 8.59
CA LEU A 65 0.00 -8.04 8.56
C LEU A 65 0.26 -9.18 7.56
N CYS A 66 0.73 -8.86 6.35
CA CYS A 66 1.07 -9.84 5.33
C CYS A 66 2.21 -10.78 5.76
N ILE A 67 3.30 -10.24 6.31
CA ILE A 67 4.45 -11.02 6.79
C ILE A 67 4.01 -11.97 7.90
N SER A 68 3.22 -11.48 8.87
CA SER A 68 2.68 -12.34 9.95
C SER A 68 1.87 -13.53 9.42
N TYR A 69 1.06 -13.31 8.37
CA TYR A 69 0.32 -14.38 7.72
C TYR A 69 1.25 -15.36 6.98
N LEU A 70 2.21 -14.84 6.20
CA LEU A 70 3.18 -15.67 5.48
C LEU A 70 4.00 -16.53 6.44
N ASP A 71 4.42 -15.96 7.57
CA ASP A 71 5.19 -16.66 8.60
C ASP A 71 4.38 -17.77 9.26
N LYS A 72 3.15 -17.47 9.66
CA LYS A 72 2.23 -18.42 10.29
C LYS A 72 1.96 -19.66 9.43
N TYR A 73 1.92 -19.48 8.11
CA TYR A 73 1.59 -20.55 7.16
C TYR A 73 2.80 -21.07 6.36
N HIS A 74 4.02 -20.65 6.72
CA HIS A 74 5.27 -21.03 6.07
C HIS A 74 5.28 -20.78 4.55
N LEU A 75 4.81 -19.60 4.14
CA LEU A 75 4.63 -19.20 2.74
C LEU A 75 5.73 -18.27 2.21
N GLN A 76 6.85 -18.11 2.92
CA GLN A 76 7.89 -17.13 2.58
C GLN A 76 8.54 -17.34 1.20
N ASN A 77 8.64 -18.60 0.76
CA ASN A 77 9.19 -18.97 -0.55
C ASN A 77 8.11 -19.22 -1.60
N SER A 78 6.88 -18.76 -1.36
CA SER A 78 5.76 -18.96 -2.28
C SER A 78 5.65 -17.81 -3.29
N VAL A 79 4.97 -18.08 -4.40
CA VAL A 79 4.59 -17.06 -5.40
C VAL A 79 3.80 -15.91 -4.74
N MET A 80 3.03 -16.20 -3.69
CA MET A 80 2.30 -15.16 -2.96
C MET A 80 3.23 -14.17 -2.27
N ALA A 81 4.33 -14.65 -1.66
CA ALA A 81 5.31 -13.79 -1.03
C ALA A 81 6.03 -12.91 -2.06
N GLU A 82 6.41 -13.47 -3.21
CA GLU A 82 7.00 -12.72 -4.33
C GLU A 82 6.04 -11.63 -4.86
N LYS A 83 4.77 -11.98 -5.09
CA LYS A 83 3.76 -11.03 -5.58
C LYS A 83 3.48 -9.92 -4.58
N LEU A 84 3.43 -10.22 -3.28
CA LEU A 84 3.30 -9.22 -2.23
C LEU A 84 4.53 -8.30 -2.18
N ASN A 85 5.73 -8.85 -2.30
CA ASN A 85 6.95 -8.04 -2.32
C ASN A 85 6.94 -7.06 -3.49
N ASN A 86 6.63 -7.53 -4.70
CA ASN A 86 6.56 -6.66 -5.89
C ASN A 86 5.48 -5.59 -5.71
N TYR A 87 4.30 -5.95 -5.19
CA TYR A 87 3.24 -5.00 -4.87
C TYR A 87 3.71 -3.90 -3.91
N PHE A 88 4.44 -4.24 -2.83
CA PHE A 88 4.96 -3.23 -1.91
C PHE A 88 6.05 -2.36 -2.53
N VAL A 89 6.91 -2.91 -3.39
CA VAL A 89 7.88 -2.12 -4.16
C VAL A 89 7.14 -1.12 -5.05
N ASP A 90 6.13 -1.56 -5.80
CA ASP A 90 5.35 -0.67 -6.69
C ASP A 90 4.66 0.45 -5.91
N LEU A 91 4.11 0.15 -4.72
CA LEU A 91 3.52 1.16 -3.85
C LEU A 91 4.56 2.19 -3.40
N ILE A 92 5.73 1.75 -2.94
CA ILE A 92 6.81 2.66 -2.51
C ILE A 92 7.31 3.51 -3.68
N ASP A 93 7.52 2.90 -4.84
CA ASP A 93 7.99 3.58 -6.04
C ASP A 93 7.01 4.66 -6.51
N ALA A 94 5.71 4.47 -6.29
CA ALA A 94 4.71 5.47 -6.62
C ALA A 94 4.87 6.79 -5.84
N LEU A 95 5.58 6.80 -4.71
CA LEU A 95 5.91 8.01 -3.97
C LEU A 95 6.98 8.88 -4.63
N ASN A 96 7.82 8.30 -5.51
CA ASN A 96 8.93 9.01 -6.14
C ASN A 96 8.48 10.17 -7.04
N CYS A 97 7.18 10.26 -7.35
CA CYS A 97 6.62 11.39 -8.08
C CYS A 97 6.38 12.65 -7.22
N MET A 98 6.50 12.57 -5.90
CA MET A 98 6.30 13.71 -5.00
C MET A 98 7.64 14.35 -4.61
N ASP A 99 7.78 15.64 -4.88
CA ASP A 99 8.83 16.48 -4.29
C ASP A 99 8.30 17.04 -2.96
N THR A 100 8.62 16.35 -1.87
CA THR A 100 8.16 16.70 -0.53
C THR A 100 8.79 17.98 0.02
N ASP A 101 9.98 18.35 -0.47
CA ASP A 101 10.74 19.48 0.04
C ASP A 101 10.23 20.81 -0.54
N ASN A 102 9.85 20.80 -1.82
CA ASN A 102 9.27 21.96 -2.49
C ASN A 102 7.74 21.93 -2.55
N ASN A 103 7.11 20.87 -2.05
CA ASN A 103 5.68 20.61 -2.14
C ASN A 103 5.18 20.67 -3.61
N LEU A 104 5.87 19.96 -4.51
CA LEU A 104 5.56 19.88 -5.94
C LEU A 104 5.40 18.42 -6.38
N ILE A 105 4.79 18.22 -7.56
CA ILE A 105 4.71 16.91 -8.21
C ILE A 105 5.64 16.90 -9.42
N ASN A 106 6.43 15.84 -9.54
CA ASN A 106 7.12 15.51 -10.78
C ASN A 106 6.15 14.74 -11.70
N HIS A 107 5.56 15.48 -12.65
CA HIS A 107 4.57 14.92 -13.58
C HIS A 107 5.14 13.84 -14.51
N LEU A 108 6.43 13.89 -14.85
CA LEU A 108 7.07 12.86 -15.69
C LEU A 108 7.10 11.52 -14.95
N SER A 109 7.56 11.53 -13.70
CA SER A 109 7.59 10.34 -12.86
C SER A 109 6.19 9.82 -12.51
N LEU A 110 5.19 10.71 -12.46
CA LEU A 110 3.79 10.32 -12.24
C LEU A 110 3.21 9.56 -13.45
N GLU A 111 3.52 9.98 -14.68
CA GLU A 111 3.08 9.27 -15.88
C GLU A 111 3.77 7.91 -16.02
N GLU A 112 5.07 7.83 -15.71
CA GLU A 112 5.82 6.57 -15.67
C GLU A 112 5.22 5.58 -14.66
N ALA A 113 4.89 6.04 -13.45
CA ALA A 113 4.28 5.21 -12.41
C ALA A 113 2.87 4.71 -12.78
N ARG A 114 2.10 5.46 -13.60
CA ARG A 114 0.77 5.04 -14.07
C ARG A 114 0.81 4.05 -15.25
N SER A 115 1.93 3.99 -15.94
CA SER A 115 2.11 3.17 -17.15
C SER A 115 2.58 1.74 -16.88
N LYS A 116 2.99 1.45 -15.64
CA LYS A 116 3.36 0.12 -15.15
C LYS A 116 2.15 -0.64 -14.61
#